data_AF-A0A0M3AJH4-F1
#
_entry.id   AF-A0A0M3AJH4-F1
#
_cell.length_a   1.000
_cell.length_b   1.000
_cell.length_c   1.000
_cell.angle_alpha   90.00
_cell.angle_beta   90.00
_cell.angle_gamma   90.00
#
_symmetry.space_group_name_H-M   'P 1'
#
loop_
_entity.id
_entity.type
_entity.pdbx_description
1 polymer ?
#
loop_
_entity_poly.entity_id
_entity_poly.type
_entity_poly.pdbx_seq_one_letter_code
_entity_poly.pdbx_strand_id
1 'polypeptide(L)'
;MALVFLFFKSFLIRDSGSSNTLGQFTGDATGSINYATGIGNLIPNKLPQKNTAFNFVFNYGDPKTQTVSAVTPDLSQKLTFNIGTGSAIQPNNVELQIPVSSGVGSTVFQTVTLIDVPLSSTTGNLVDRLGNVQGSITYVTGAVEVTPVLNITSWQTIYSPQTYYVSA
;
A
#
# COMPACT_ATOMS: atom_id res chain seq x y z
N MET A 1 -18.82 -3.32 4.38
CA MET A 1 -18.73 -2.79 3.00
C MET A 1 -17.37 -2.13 2.86
N ALA A 2 -16.51 -2.65 2.00
CA ALA A 2 -15.11 -2.23 1.93
C ALA A 2 -14.88 -1.05 0.99
N LEU A 3 -14.29 0.03 1.52
CA LEU A 3 -14.01 1.25 0.77
C LEU A 3 -12.50 1.39 0.61
N VAL A 4 -11.99 0.85 -0.50
CA VAL A 4 -10.57 0.90 -0.85
C VAL A 4 -10.29 2.22 -1.57
N PHE A 5 -9.27 2.94 -1.14
CA PHE A 5 -8.74 4.13 -1.81
C PHE A 5 -7.40 3.77 -2.43
N LEU A 6 -7.31 3.87 -3.75
CA LEU A 6 -6.06 3.70 -4.48
C LEU A 6 -5.40 5.05 -4.77
N PHE A 7 -4.07 5.04 -4.80
CA PHE A 7 -3.24 6.15 -5.25
C PHE A 7 -2.36 5.63 -6.38
N PHE A 8 -2.15 6.40 -7.45
CA PHE A 8 -1.24 6.03 -8.55
C PHE A 8 -0.35 7.22 -8.92
N LYS A 9 0.96 7.05 -8.87
CA LYS A 9 2.04 7.89 -9.41
C LYS A 9 3.02 7.04 -10.24
N SER A 10 3.15 7.29 -11.53
CA SER A 10 4.20 6.67 -12.37
C SER A 10 5.34 7.65 -12.59
N PHE A 11 6.58 7.16 -12.70
CA PHE A 11 7.77 7.99 -12.90
C PHE A 11 8.71 7.31 -13.90
N LEU A 12 9.24 8.08 -14.85
CA LEU A 12 10.22 7.63 -15.84
C LEU A 12 11.21 8.77 -16.09
N ILE A 13 12.51 8.50 -15.94
CA ILE A 13 13.60 9.40 -16.35
C ILE A 13 14.06 9.04 -17.77
N ARG A 14 14.34 10.07 -18.58
CA ARG A 14 15.15 9.96 -19.80
C ARG A 14 16.30 10.97 -19.77
N ASP A 15 17.38 10.62 -19.09
CA ASP A 15 18.76 10.73 -19.59
C ASP A 15 19.70 9.87 -18.71
N SER A 16 20.51 9.04 -19.38
CA SER A 16 21.43 7.93 -19.01
C SER A 16 21.28 7.12 -17.70
N GLY A 17 20.19 7.31 -16.95
CA GLY A 17 19.72 6.31 -16.01
C GLY A 17 18.22 6.33 -15.82
N SER A 18 17.53 5.33 -16.38
CA SER A 18 16.11 5.12 -16.12
C SER A 18 15.94 4.49 -14.74
N SER A 19 14.99 4.99 -13.96
CA SER A 19 14.50 4.24 -12.82
C SER A 19 13.73 3.02 -13.35
N ASN A 20 14.07 1.83 -12.87
CA ASN A 20 13.32 0.64 -13.21
C ASN A 20 11.91 0.69 -12.57
N THR A 21 11.07 -0.29 -12.91
CA THR A 21 9.73 -0.45 -12.35
C THR A 21 9.70 -0.65 -10.83
N LEU A 22 10.86 -0.83 -10.17
CA LEU A 22 11.02 -0.94 -8.72
C LEU A 22 11.44 0.38 -8.06
N GLY A 23 11.58 1.46 -8.82
CA GLY A 23 12.06 2.74 -8.30
C GLY A 23 13.58 2.83 -8.15
N GLN A 24 14.36 1.94 -8.77
CA GLN A 24 15.82 1.97 -8.66
C GLN A 24 16.43 2.64 -9.89
N PHE A 25 17.31 3.61 -9.69
CA PHE A 25 18.10 4.18 -10.79
C PHE A 25 19.08 3.14 -11.33
N THR A 26 19.10 2.95 -12.65
CA THR A 26 20.00 2.04 -13.36
C THR A 26 20.81 2.82 -14.40
N GLY A 27 22.03 2.43 -14.76
CA GLY A 27 22.87 3.13 -15.75
C GLY A 27 24.07 3.84 -15.11
N ASP A 28 24.22 5.14 -15.37
CA ASP A 28 25.38 5.93 -14.90
C ASP A 28 25.31 6.34 -13.41
N ALA A 29 24.20 6.04 -12.75
CA ALA A 29 23.99 6.27 -11.34
C ALA A 29 23.26 5.09 -10.69
N THR A 30 23.47 4.93 -9.38
CA THR A 30 22.73 4.03 -8.52
C THR A 30 21.85 4.82 -7.57
N GLY A 31 20.82 4.18 -7.01
CA GLY A 31 19.96 4.81 -6.01
C GLY A 31 18.50 4.42 -6.18
N SER A 32 17.62 5.12 -5.47
CA SER A 32 16.21 4.78 -5.42
C SER A 32 15.33 6.02 -5.33
N ILE A 33 14.12 5.94 -5.86
CA ILE A 33 13.08 6.93 -5.71
C ILE A 33 11.83 6.28 -5.14
N ASN A 34 11.28 6.93 -4.13
CA ASN A 34 9.97 6.61 -3.60
C ASN A 34 8.93 7.41 -4.39
N TYR A 35 8.10 6.71 -5.18
CA TYR A 35 7.09 7.34 -6.01
C TYR A 35 5.94 7.96 -5.22
N ALA A 36 5.60 7.39 -4.05
CA ALA A 36 4.56 7.95 -3.20
C ALA A 36 4.97 9.31 -2.63
N THR A 37 6.18 9.42 -2.07
CA THR A 37 6.68 10.66 -1.47
C THR A 37 7.34 11.60 -2.48
N GLY A 38 7.77 11.10 -3.63
CA GLY A 38 8.57 11.83 -4.62
C GLY A 38 10.03 12.06 -4.20
N ILE A 39 10.48 11.44 -3.11
CA ILE A 39 11.85 11.59 -2.61
C ILE A 39 12.74 10.52 -3.26
N GLY A 40 13.83 10.95 -3.88
CA GLY A 40 14.82 10.05 -4.47
C GLY A 40 16.25 10.36 -4.08
N ASN A 41 17.05 9.30 -3.95
CA ASN A 41 18.48 9.34 -3.73
C ASN A 41 19.17 8.88 -5.02
N LEU A 42 20.07 9.70 -5.55
CA LEU A 42 20.86 9.40 -6.73
C LEU A 42 22.35 9.52 -6.40
N ILE A 43 23.10 8.45 -6.65
CA ILE A 43 24.54 8.34 -6.40
C ILE A 43 25.21 8.07 -7.76
N PRO A 44 25.83 9.08 -8.39
CA PRO A 44 26.57 8.89 -9.62
C PRO A 44 27.72 7.89 -9.45
N ASN A 45 27.90 6.99 -10.41
CA ASN A 45 28.99 6.01 -10.37
C ASN A 45 30.38 6.64 -10.61
N LYS A 46 30.40 7.86 -11.17
CA LYS A 46 31.60 8.67 -11.38
C LYS A 46 31.36 10.07 -10.85
N LEU A 47 32.42 10.70 -10.37
CA LEU A 47 32.36 12.08 -9.93
C LEU A 47 31.87 12.97 -11.10
N PRO A 48 30.80 13.75 -10.94
CA PRO A 48 30.34 14.68 -11.99
C PRO A 48 31.44 15.69 -12.30
N GLN A 49 31.66 15.99 -13.58
CA GLN A 49 32.62 17.03 -13.95
C GLN A 49 32.09 18.41 -13.57
N LYS A 50 33.00 19.39 -13.48
CA LYS A 50 32.62 20.78 -13.26
C LYS A 50 31.59 21.20 -14.32
N ASN A 51 30.48 21.77 -13.87
CA ASN A 51 29.34 22.20 -14.70
C ASN A 51 28.47 21.08 -15.30
N THR A 52 28.52 19.86 -14.76
CA THR A 52 27.51 18.83 -15.10
C THR A 52 26.14 19.25 -14.54
N ALA A 53 25.15 19.41 -15.43
CA ALA A 53 23.76 19.62 -15.05
C ALA A 53 23.03 18.28 -14.89
N PHE A 54 22.27 18.13 -13.81
CA PHE A 54 21.35 17.00 -13.63
C PHE A 54 19.96 17.41 -14.08
N ASN A 55 19.50 16.83 -15.19
CA ASN A 55 18.19 17.14 -15.75
C ASN A 55 17.18 16.04 -15.38
N PHE A 56 16.23 16.36 -14.52
CA PHE A 56 15.19 15.43 -14.09
C PHE A 56 13.93 15.67 -14.90
N VAL A 57 13.51 14.66 -15.68
CA VAL A 57 12.20 14.65 -16.33
C VAL A 57 11.29 13.75 -15.52
N PHE A 58 10.16 14.30 -15.06
CA PHE A 58 9.18 13.58 -14.26
C PHE A 58 7.80 13.72 -14.88
N ASN A 59 7.09 12.59 -14.99
CA ASN A 59 5.65 12.59 -15.17
C ASN A 59 5.03 12.52 -13.77
N TYR A 60 4.05 13.38 -13.51
CA TYR A 60 3.24 13.33 -12.31
C TYR A 60 1.78 13.46 -12.72
N GLY A 61 0.89 12.92 -11.90
CA GLY A 61 -0.53 13.04 -12.06
C GLY A 61 -1.21 12.97 -10.72
N ASP A 62 -2.48 13.35 -10.69
CA ASP A 62 -3.29 13.20 -9.50
C ASP A 62 -3.49 11.71 -9.17
N PRO A 63 -3.52 11.37 -7.88
CA PRO A 63 -3.82 10.00 -7.47
C PRO A 63 -5.17 9.53 -8.02
N LYS A 64 -5.18 8.37 -8.67
CA LYS A 64 -6.43 7.75 -9.14
C LYS A 64 -7.06 6.92 -8.03
N THR A 65 -8.18 7.39 -7.51
CA THR A 65 -8.99 6.65 -6.53
C THR A 65 -9.98 5.71 -7.23
N GLN A 66 -10.10 4.48 -6.75
CA GLN A 66 -11.10 3.52 -7.20
C GLN A 66 -11.71 2.81 -6.00
N THR A 67 -13.04 2.79 -5.93
CA THR A 67 -13.78 1.99 -4.94
C THR A 67 -14.22 0.67 -5.56
N VAL A 68 -13.87 -0.44 -4.89
CA VAL A 68 -14.38 -1.77 -5.23
C VAL A 68 -15.41 -2.18 -4.18
N SER A 69 -16.67 -2.26 -4.58
CA SER A 69 -17.79 -2.60 -3.69
C SER A 69 -18.19 -4.07 -3.82
N ALA A 70 -18.91 -4.59 -2.82
CA ALA A 70 -19.52 -5.92 -2.83
C ALA A 70 -18.53 -7.11 -2.94
N VAL A 71 -17.28 -6.93 -2.52
CA VAL A 71 -16.35 -8.06 -2.37
C VAL A 71 -16.77 -8.90 -1.15
N THR A 72 -17.21 -10.12 -1.42
CA THR A 72 -17.56 -11.08 -0.36
C THR A 72 -16.33 -11.92 -0.02
N PRO A 73 -15.92 -12.02 1.25
CA PRO A 73 -14.85 -12.93 1.64
C PRO A 73 -15.21 -14.39 1.35
N ASP A 74 -14.22 -15.20 1.02
CA ASP A 74 -14.37 -16.66 0.96
C ASP A 74 -14.42 -17.29 2.36
N LEU A 75 -14.51 -18.63 2.41
CA LEU A 75 -14.54 -19.39 3.67
C LEU A 75 -13.28 -19.23 4.53
N SER A 76 -12.17 -18.75 3.94
CA SER A 76 -10.90 -18.46 4.62
C SER A 76 -10.72 -16.97 4.91
N GLN A 77 -11.78 -16.15 4.78
CA GLN A 77 -11.75 -14.70 4.94
C GLN A 77 -10.83 -13.99 3.92
N LYS A 78 -10.50 -14.64 2.79
CA LYS A 78 -9.73 -14.06 1.71
C LYS A 78 -10.65 -13.22 0.83
N LEU A 79 -10.18 -12.04 0.46
CA LEU A 79 -10.78 -11.15 -0.51
C LEU A 79 -10.01 -11.26 -1.82
N THR A 80 -10.74 -11.43 -2.92
CA THR A 80 -10.17 -11.41 -4.26
C THR A 80 -10.91 -10.38 -5.10
N PHE A 81 -10.17 -9.45 -5.69
CA PHE A 81 -10.73 -8.39 -6.54
C PHE A 81 -9.66 -7.85 -7.50
N ASN A 82 -10.09 -7.08 -8.49
CA ASN A 82 -9.19 -6.39 -9.41
C ASN A 82 -9.22 -4.88 -9.16
N ILE A 83 -8.06 -4.26 -9.31
CA ILE A 83 -7.87 -2.83 -9.25
C ILE A 83 -7.25 -2.30 -10.54
N GLY A 84 -7.42 -1.00 -10.79
CA GLY A 84 -7.00 -0.36 -12.04
C GLY A 84 -8.04 -0.45 -13.15
N THR A 85 -7.80 0.30 -14.23
CA THR A 85 -8.71 0.44 -15.38
C THR A 85 -8.32 -0.45 -16.57
N GLY A 86 -7.59 -1.55 -16.33
CA GLY A 86 -7.08 -2.45 -17.37
C GLY A 86 -5.69 -2.11 -17.94
N SER A 87 -5.03 -1.03 -17.47
CA SER A 87 -3.60 -0.80 -17.71
C SER A 87 -2.75 -1.32 -16.57
N ALA A 88 -1.53 -1.76 -16.88
CA ALA A 88 -0.58 -2.26 -15.89
C ALA A 88 -0.33 -1.20 -14.80
N ILE A 89 -0.44 -1.64 -13.55
CA ILE A 89 -0.16 -0.86 -12.36
C ILE A 89 1.35 -0.76 -12.21
N GLN A 90 1.86 0.42 -11.85
CA GLN A 90 3.28 0.53 -11.53
C GLN A 90 3.54 -0.07 -10.15
N PRO A 91 4.61 -0.85 -9.95
CA PRO A 91 4.99 -1.30 -8.62
C PRO A 91 5.33 -0.14 -7.66
N ASN A 92 5.15 -0.37 -6.35
CA ASN A 92 5.37 0.57 -5.25
C ASN A 92 4.47 1.81 -5.34
N ASN A 93 3.21 1.58 -5.63
CA ASN A 93 2.27 2.61 -6.02
C ASN A 93 0.82 2.22 -5.78
N VAL A 94 0.56 1.38 -4.79
CA VAL A 94 -0.78 0.94 -4.41
C VAL A 94 -0.90 1.07 -2.90
N GLU A 95 -1.89 1.85 -2.49
CA GLU A 95 -2.43 1.79 -1.13
C GLU A 95 -3.82 1.15 -1.21
N LEU A 96 -4.14 0.29 -0.24
CA LEU A 96 -5.45 -0.30 -0.06
C LEU A 96 -5.97 0.06 1.33
N GLN A 97 -7.21 0.50 1.40
CA GLN A 97 -7.92 0.77 2.64
C GLN A 97 -9.08 -0.21 2.77
N ILE A 98 -8.99 -1.17 3.68
CA ILE A 98 -9.99 -2.24 3.78
C ILE A 98 -10.64 -2.18 5.15
N PRO A 99 -11.93 -1.84 5.27
CA PRO A 99 -12.62 -1.94 6.54
C PRO A 99 -12.87 -3.40 6.90
N VAL A 100 -12.43 -3.74 8.10
CA VAL A 100 -12.59 -5.03 8.75
C VAL A 100 -13.50 -4.85 9.98
N SER A 101 -14.31 -5.85 10.29
CA SER A 101 -15.14 -5.85 11.50
C SER A 101 -14.41 -6.58 12.63
N SER A 102 -14.76 -6.25 13.88
CA SER A 102 -14.21 -6.93 15.06
C SER A 102 -14.72 -8.37 15.27
N GLY A 103 -15.58 -8.87 14.38
CA GLY A 103 -16.18 -10.19 14.46
C GLY A 103 -17.40 -10.34 13.56
N VAL A 104 -17.92 -11.56 13.47
CA VAL A 104 -19.15 -11.88 12.72
C VAL A 104 -20.33 -11.15 13.36
N GLY A 105 -21.07 -10.38 12.56
CA GLY A 105 -22.22 -9.59 13.02
C GLY A 105 -21.89 -8.27 13.71
N SER A 106 -20.60 -7.91 13.85
CA SER A 106 -20.21 -6.61 14.39
C SER A 106 -20.59 -5.47 13.43
N THR A 107 -21.21 -4.43 13.97
CA THR A 107 -21.50 -3.17 13.26
C THR A 107 -20.34 -2.17 13.33
N VAL A 108 -19.30 -2.50 14.11
CA VAL A 108 -18.10 -1.68 14.25
C VAL A 108 -17.08 -2.11 13.22
N PHE A 109 -16.75 -1.19 12.31
CA PHE A 109 -15.74 -1.37 11.28
C PHE A 109 -14.54 -0.47 11.56
N GLN A 110 -13.35 -0.99 11.29
CA GLN A 110 -12.09 -0.25 11.33
C GLN A 110 -11.31 -0.53 10.05
N THR A 111 -10.53 0.44 9.59
CA THR A 111 -9.81 0.34 8.32
C THR A 111 -8.40 -0.18 8.53
N VAL A 112 -8.05 -1.30 7.89
CA VAL A 112 -6.65 -1.67 7.67
C VAL A 112 -6.12 -0.94 6.45
N THR A 113 -4.92 -0.37 6.56
CA THR A 113 -4.19 0.22 5.44
C THR A 113 -3.06 -0.72 5.06
N LEU A 114 -3.05 -1.15 3.79
CA LEU A 114 -1.99 -1.94 3.21
C LEU A 114 -1.30 -1.15 2.10
N ILE A 115 0.01 -1.26 2.01
CA ILE A 115 0.84 -0.70 0.94
C ILE A 115 1.49 -1.85 0.18
N ASP A 116 1.73 -1.67 -1.11
CA ASP A 116 2.45 -2.68 -1.88
C ASP A 116 3.97 -2.57 -1.70
N VAL A 117 4.62 -3.72 -1.57
CA VAL A 117 6.07 -3.88 -1.56
C VAL A 117 6.41 -4.80 -2.74
N PRO A 118 7.01 -4.28 -3.82
CA PRO A 118 7.33 -5.09 -4.99
C PRO A 118 8.30 -6.22 -4.66
N LEU A 119 7.96 -7.44 -5.09
CA LEU A 119 8.91 -8.57 -5.14
C LEU A 119 9.59 -8.64 -6.50
N SER A 120 8.87 -8.22 -7.54
CA SER A 120 9.32 -8.16 -8.93
C SER A 120 8.57 -7.08 -9.70
N SER A 121 8.86 -6.93 -10.99
CA SER A 121 8.10 -6.04 -11.88
C SER A 121 6.67 -6.51 -12.16
N THR A 122 6.32 -7.75 -11.82
CA THR A 122 5.00 -8.35 -12.10
C THR A 122 4.18 -8.61 -10.84
N THR A 123 4.82 -8.76 -9.69
CA THR A 123 4.17 -9.12 -8.42
C THR A 123 4.73 -8.35 -7.21
N GLY A 124 3.84 -8.08 -6.26
CA GLY A 124 4.18 -7.44 -4.98
C GLY A 124 3.42 -8.04 -3.81
N ASN A 125 3.97 -7.85 -2.61
CA ASN A 125 3.30 -8.15 -1.35
C ASN A 125 2.47 -6.96 -0.92
N LEU A 126 1.32 -7.20 -0.31
CA LEU A 126 0.54 -6.17 0.39
C LEU A 126 0.86 -6.26 1.86
N VAL A 127 1.49 -5.21 2.40
CA VAL A 127 1.97 -5.17 3.78
C VAL A 127 1.25 -4.10 4.59
N ASP A 128 1.01 -4.37 5.86
CA ASP A 128 0.50 -3.35 6.77
C ASP A 128 1.61 -2.36 7.19
N ARG A 129 1.22 -1.35 7.96
CA ARG A 129 2.13 -0.33 8.50
C ARG A 129 3.21 -0.87 9.43
N LEU A 130 3.05 -2.09 9.94
CA LEU A 130 4.01 -2.77 10.81
C LEU A 130 4.93 -3.72 10.01
N GLY A 131 4.71 -3.85 8.70
CA GLY A 131 5.47 -4.70 7.79
C GLY A 131 4.96 -6.14 7.69
N ASN A 132 3.81 -6.48 8.29
CA ASN A 132 3.25 -7.82 8.15
C ASN A 132 2.62 -7.98 6.76
N VAL A 133 2.94 -9.07 6.07
CA VAL A 133 2.35 -9.40 4.77
C VAL A 133 0.94 -9.96 4.99
N GLN A 134 -0.05 -9.37 4.33
CA GLN A 134 -1.46 -9.76 4.43
C GLN A 134 -2.07 -10.14 3.06
N GLY A 135 -1.32 -10.01 1.97
CA GLY A 135 -1.79 -10.36 0.64
C GLY A 135 -0.75 -10.15 -0.45
N SER A 136 -1.19 -10.23 -1.69
CA SER A 136 -0.38 -10.01 -2.88
C SER A 136 -1.16 -9.25 -3.96
N ILE A 137 -0.39 -8.65 -4.88
CA ILE A 137 -0.89 -7.97 -6.07
C ILE A 137 -0.13 -8.45 -7.31
N THR A 138 -0.85 -8.65 -8.40
CA THR A 138 -0.29 -8.81 -9.75
C THR A 138 -0.43 -7.50 -10.51
N TYR A 139 0.69 -6.85 -10.82
CA TYR A 139 0.70 -5.50 -11.39
C TYR A 139 0.15 -5.43 -12.81
N VAL A 140 0.34 -6.48 -13.62
CA VAL A 140 -0.11 -6.52 -15.02
C VAL A 140 -1.64 -6.51 -15.12
N THR A 141 -2.31 -7.27 -14.25
CA THR A 141 -3.76 -7.47 -14.27
C THR A 141 -4.50 -6.66 -13.19
N GLY A 142 -3.75 -6.11 -12.24
CA GLY A 142 -4.29 -5.50 -11.02
C GLY A 142 -5.03 -6.50 -10.14
N ALA A 143 -4.80 -7.80 -10.29
CA ALA A 143 -5.43 -8.81 -9.44
C ALA A 143 -4.85 -8.72 -8.02
N VAL A 144 -5.73 -8.62 -7.03
CA VAL A 144 -5.41 -8.54 -5.60
C VAL A 144 -6.01 -9.74 -4.89
N GLU A 145 -5.19 -10.35 -4.05
CA GLU A 145 -5.56 -11.44 -3.16
C GLU A 145 -5.11 -11.11 -1.75
N VAL A 146 -6.03 -10.93 -0.81
CA VAL A 146 -5.71 -10.38 0.51
C VAL A 146 -6.59 -10.95 1.62
N THR A 147 -5.98 -11.27 2.76
CA THR A 147 -6.66 -11.65 4.00
C THR A 147 -6.38 -10.57 5.04
N PRO A 148 -7.18 -9.49 5.07
CA PRO A 148 -6.91 -8.33 5.89
C PRO A 148 -7.13 -8.63 7.37
N VAL A 149 -6.14 -8.29 8.20
CA VAL A 149 -6.18 -8.43 9.65
C VAL A 149 -5.76 -7.12 10.29
N LEU A 150 -6.55 -6.66 11.26
CA LEU A 150 -6.21 -5.50 12.08
C LEU A 150 -6.22 -5.90 13.55
N ASN A 151 -5.05 -5.91 14.16
CA ASN A 151 -4.91 -6.13 15.60
C ASN A 151 -5.00 -4.79 16.32
N ILE A 152 -5.97 -4.66 17.24
CA ILE A 152 -6.11 -3.49 18.09
C ILE A 152 -6.13 -3.88 19.56
N THR A 153 -5.57 -3.03 20.41
CA THR A 153 -5.74 -3.12 21.86
C THR A 153 -6.77 -2.09 22.29
N SER A 154 -7.85 -2.53 22.94
CA SER A 154 -8.87 -1.66 23.50
C SER A 154 -8.98 -1.85 25.01
N TRP A 155 -9.19 -0.74 25.73
CA TRP A 155 -9.46 -0.75 27.16
C TRP A 155 -10.97 -0.61 27.36
N GLN A 156 -11.56 -1.49 28.16
CA GLN A 156 -12.98 -1.44 28.52
C GLN A 156 -13.12 -1.33 30.03
N THR A 157 -13.84 -0.31 30.50
CA THR A 157 -14.23 -0.19 31.91
C THR A 157 -15.49 -1.02 32.13
N ILE A 158 -15.39 -2.06 32.96
CA ILE A 158 -16.52 -2.89 33.35
C ILE A 158 -16.93 -2.50 34.77
N TYR A 159 -18.21 -2.15 34.97
CA TYR A 159 -18.77 -1.89 36.30
C TYR A 159 -19.41 -3.17 36.83
N SER A 160 -19.05 -3.57 38.05
CA SER A 160 -19.72 -4.64 38.79
C SER A 160 -20.61 -4.04 39.89
N PRO A 161 -21.88 -4.46 40.03
CA PRO A 161 -22.70 -4.04 41.15
C PRO A 161 -22.18 -4.64 42.45
N GLN A 162 -22.10 -3.83 43.51
CA GLN A 162 -21.79 -4.30 44.86
C GLN A 162 -23.02 -4.14 45.76
N THR A 163 -23.45 -5.22 46.39
CA THR A 163 -24.53 -5.19 47.38
C THR A 163 -23.92 -5.04 48.77
N TYR A 164 -24.40 -4.06 49.53
CA TYR A 164 -23.99 -3.83 50.92
C TYR A 164 -25.13 -4.19 51.86
N TYR A 165 -24.83 -4.93 52.92
CA TYR A 165 -25.76 -5.20 54.01
C TYR A 165 -25.40 -4.31 55.19
N VAL A 166 -26.39 -3.58 55.71
CA VAL A 166 -26.28 -2.84 56.98
C VAL A 166 -26.89 -3.69 58.09
N SER A 167 -26.19 -3.81 59.22
CA SER A 167 -26.72 -4.47 60.41
C SER A 167 -27.81 -3.61 61.04
N ALA A 168 -28.95 -4.23 61.35
CA ALA A 168 -30.03 -3.63 62.11
C ALA A 168 -29.63 -3.37 63.58
#